data_AF-A0AAD4E0K4-F1
#
_entry.id   AF-A0AAD4E0K4-F1
#
_cell.length_a   1.000
_cell.length_b   1.000
_cell.length_c   1.000
_cell.angle_alpha   90.00
_cell.angle_beta   90.00
_cell.angle_gamma   90.00
#
_symmetry.space_group_name_H-M   'P 1'
#
loop_
_entity.id
_entity.type
_entity.pdbx_description
1 polymer ?
#
loop_
_entity_poly.entity_id
_entity_poly.type
_entity_poly.pdbx_seq_one_letter_code
_entity_poly.pdbx_strand_id
1 'polypeptide(L)'
;KVHHHLETQEKKGCRDSDNIKLNGDGMPRLLTSDEVFEQVLQYQEHQQAKAAEKETRKAALEARTHKMEVWMQEDEARKNQNKAKTKQWKVAVKEWEAKQVLTKQER
;
A
#
# COMPACT_ATOMS: atom_id res chain seq x y z
N LYS A 1 -7.86 -0.04 -16.97
CA LYS A 1 -7.98 1.44 -16.93
C LYS A 1 -9.39 1.96 -16.57
N VAL A 2 -10.37 1.11 -16.27
CA VAL A 2 -11.74 1.52 -15.89
C VAL A 2 -11.83 1.90 -14.40
N HIS A 3 -11.10 1.21 -13.53
CA HIS A 3 -11.12 1.42 -12.07
C HIS A 3 -10.78 2.86 -11.66
N HIS A 4 -9.77 3.47 -12.31
CA HIS A 4 -9.36 4.84 -12.03
C HIS A 4 -10.41 5.89 -12.47
N HIS A 5 -11.22 5.59 -13.48
CA HIS A 5 -12.27 6.50 -13.96
C HIS A 5 -13.45 6.55 -12.99
N LEU A 6 -13.83 5.40 -12.40
CA LEU A 6 -14.86 5.33 -11.37
C LEU A 6 -14.42 6.02 -10.07
N GLU A 7 -13.20 5.74 -9.59
CA GLU A 7 -12.65 6.43 -8.41
C GLU A 7 -12.58 7.96 -8.58
N THR A 8 -12.32 8.45 -9.79
CA THR A 8 -12.27 9.90 -10.04
C THR A 8 -13.64 10.53 -10.23
N GLN A 9 -14.67 9.78 -10.60
CA GLN A 9 -16.06 10.27 -10.58
C GLN A 9 -16.61 10.31 -9.16
N GLU A 10 -16.38 9.27 -8.34
CA GLU A 10 -16.82 9.23 -6.93
C GLU A 10 -16.15 10.34 -6.10
N LYS A 11 -14.86 10.60 -6.33
CA LYS A 11 -14.12 11.71 -5.66
C LYS A 11 -14.59 13.11 -6.09
N LYS A 12 -15.28 13.27 -7.22
CA LYS A 12 -15.79 14.59 -7.64
C LYS A 12 -17.04 15.01 -6.87
N GLY A 13 -17.90 14.07 -6.48
CA GLY A 13 -19.07 14.35 -5.64
C GLY A 13 -18.72 14.68 -4.17
N CYS A 14 -17.59 14.16 -3.66
CA CYS A 14 -17.10 14.48 -2.30
C CYS A 14 -16.25 15.76 -2.21
N ARG A 15 -15.85 16.36 -3.34
CA ARG A 15 -14.96 17.54 -3.33
C ARG A 15 -15.64 18.83 -2.92
N ASP A 16 -16.97 18.89 -3.02
CA ASP A 16 -17.72 20.10 -2.68
C ASP A 16 -17.80 20.29 -1.16
N SER A 17 -17.83 19.20 -0.37
CA SER A 17 -17.71 19.25 1.10
C SER A 17 -16.28 19.46 1.60
N ASP A 18 -15.28 19.13 0.78
CA ASP A 18 -13.86 19.26 1.14
C ASP A 18 -13.38 20.72 1.26
N ASN A 19 -14.10 21.64 0.64
CA ASN A 19 -13.77 23.06 0.53
C ASN A 19 -14.75 23.97 1.29
N ILE A 20 -15.40 23.47 2.35
CA ILE A 20 -16.19 24.32 3.26
C ILE A 20 -15.22 25.21 4.05
N LYS A 21 -14.80 26.30 3.42
CA LYS A 21 -14.15 27.41 4.09
C LYS A 21 -15.25 28.19 4.79
N LEU A 22 -15.23 28.19 6.12
CA LEU A 22 -16.15 28.97 6.96
C LEU A 22 -16.25 30.44 6.50
N ASN A 23 -15.15 31.00 5.98
CA ASN A 23 -15.11 32.34 5.37
C ASN A 23 -14.43 32.27 3.98
N GLY A 24 -15.12 31.71 2.99
CA GLY A 24 -14.58 31.53 1.63
C GLY A 24 -14.47 32.82 0.80
N ASP A 25 -15.28 33.84 1.10
CA ASP A 25 -15.42 35.09 0.35
C ASP A 25 -14.66 36.28 0.98
N GLY A 26 -14.13 36.12 2.19
CA GLY A 26 -13.44 37.18 2.94
C GLY A 26 -14.37 38.29 3.46
N MET A 27 -15.68 38.13 3.31
CA MET A 27 -16.68 39.09 3.78
C MET A 27 -17.01 38.82 5.27
N PRO A 28 -17.16 39.86 6.10
CA PRO A 28 -17.58 39.67 7.48
C PRO A 28 -19.02 39.12 7.51
N ARG A 29 -19.18 37.92 8.06
CA ARG A 29 -20.47 37.28 8.29
C ARG A 29 -20.86 37.42 9.75
N LEU A 30 -22.15 37.62 10.01
CA LEU A 30 -22.68 37.62 11.37
C LEU A 30 -22.65 36.18 11.89
N LEU A 31 -21.80 35.92 12.89
CA LEU A 31 -21.55 34.57 13.42
C LEU A 31 -22.75 33.94 14.15
N THR A 32 -23.81 34.71 14.38
CA THR A 32 -25.04 34.25 15.02
C THR A 32 -26.15 33.91 14.02
N SER A 33 -25.90 34.00 12.70
CA SER A 33 -26.88 33.53 11.73
C SER A 33 -26.92 31.99 11.73
N ASP A 34 -28.12 31.45 11.54
CA ASP A 34 -28.34 30.00 11.48
C ASP A 34 -27.46 29.35 10.39
N GLU A 35 -27.25 30.05 9.28
CA GLU A 35 -26.38 29.61 8.19
C GLU A 35 -24.91 29.41 8.62
N VAL A 36 -24.36 30.31 9.44
CA VAL A 36 -22.98 30.17 9.93
C VAL A 36 -22.89 29.04 10.95
N PHE A 37 -23.91 28.89 11.80
CA PHE A 37 -23.99 27.80 12.77
C PHE A 37 -24.02 26.42 12.07
N GLU A 38 -24.86 26.25 11.05
CA GLU A 38 -24.92 25.02 10.25
C GLU A 38 -23.59 24.72 9.55
N GLN A 39 -22.92 25.73 8.99
CA GLN A 39 -21.61 25.58 8.36
C GLN A 39 -20.52 25.16 9.37
N VAL A 40 -20.55 25.66 10.60
CA VAL A 40 -19.62 25.24 11.66
C VAL A 40 -19.85 23.78 12.04
N LEU A 41 -21.11 23.36 12.19
CA LEU A 41 -21.44 21.96 12.49
C LEU A 41 -20.95 21.03 11.38
N GLN A 42 -21.27 21.33 10.12
CA GLN A 42 -20.82 20.54 8.96
C GLN A 42 -19.29 20.49 8.86
N TYR A 43 -18.60 21.61 9.12
CA TYR A 43 -17.15 21.64 9.14
C TYR A 43 -16.58 20.75 10.25
N GLN A 44 -17.14 20.79 11.46
CA GLN A 44 -16.69 19.97 12.57
C GLN A 44 -16.90 18.48 12.30
N GLU A 45 -18.09 18.08 11.83
CA GLU A 45 -18.39 16.70 11.44
C GLU A 45 -17.41 16.19 10.37
N HIS A 46 -17.12 17.02 9.37
CA HIS A 46 -16.20 16.68 8.31
C HIS A 46 -14.74 16.55 8.81
N GLN A 47 -14.29 17.42 9.72
CA GLN A 47 -12.96 17.28 10.34
C GLN A 47 -12.86 16.01 11.18
N GLN A 48 -13.92 15.66 11.92
CA GLN A 48 -13.95 14.41 12.70
C GLN A 48 -13.90 13.18 11.79
N ALA A 49 -14.67 13.18 10.69
CA ALA A 49 -14.65 12.11 9.71
C ALA A 49 -13.26 11.94 9.07
N LYS A 50 -12.62 13.05 8.69
CA LYS A 50 -11.25 13.04 8.15
C LYS A 50 -10.21 12.53 9.15
N ALA A 51 -10.33 12.91 10.41
CA ALA A 51 -9.44 12.42 11.46
C ALA A 51 -9.58 10.91 11.62
N ALA A 52 -10.80 10.38 11.65
CA ALA A 52 -11.07 8.95 11.72
C ALA A 52 -10.53 8.19 10.48
N GLU A 53 -10.74 8.72 9.27
CA GLU A 53 -10.20 8.13 8.04
C GLU A 53 -8.65 8.11 8.07
N LYS A 54 -8.03 9.17 8.57
CA LYS A 54 -6.56 9.25 8.68
C LYS A 54 -6.01 8.19 9.62
N GLU A 55 -6.63 7.99 10.78
CA GLU A 55 -6.18 6.99 11.75
C GLU A 55 -6.38 5.56 11.22
N THR A 56 -7.53 5.27 10.60
CA THR A 56 -7.77 3.96 9.98
C THR A 56 -6.78 3.68 8.86
N ARG A 57 -6.48 4.67 8.01
CA ARG A 57 -5.47 4.55 6.95
C ARG A 57 -4.07 4.33 7.51
N LYS A 58 -3.71 5.01 8.60
CA LYS A 58 -2.42 4.85 9.27
C LYS A 58 -2.26 3.44 9.82
N ALA A 59 -3.26 2.93 10.54
CA ALA A 59 -3.25 1.57 11.06
C ALA A 59 -3.15 0.51 9.94
N ALA A 60 -3.88 0.70 8.84
CA ALA A 60 -3.80 -0.19 7.69
C ALA A 60 -2.41 -0.16 7.01
N LEU A 61 -1.78 1.02 6.94
CA LEU A 61 -0.43 1.17 6.39
C LEU A 61 0.59 0.45 7.27
N GLU A 62 0.55 0.65 8.59
CA GLU A 62 1.44 0.00 9.56
C GLU A 62 1.31 -1.54 9.53
N ALA A 63 0.07 -2.04 9.46
CA ALA A 63 -0.17 -3.48 9.32
C ALA A 63 0.40 -4.03 8.00
N ARG A 64 0.27 -3.27 6.90
CA ARG A 64 0.83 -3.65 5.60
C ARG A 64 2.36 -3.63 5.60
N THR A 65 2.98 -2.61 6.18
CA THR A 65 4.44 -2.50 6.24
C THR A 65 5.01 -3.66 7.05
N HIS A 66 4.42 -3.96 8.20
CA HIS A 66 4.85 -5.09 9.03
C HIS A 66 4.74 -6.43 8.29
N LYS A 67 3.60 -6.71 7.64
CA LYS A 67 3.43 -7.93 6.83
C LYS A 67 4.44 -8.02 5.68
N MET A 68 4.76 -6.88 5.05
CA MET A 68 5.74 -6.83 3.97
C MET A 68 7.15 -7.15 4.48
N GLU A 69 7.55 -6.62 5.64
CA GLU A 69 8.85 -6.89 6.26
C GLU A 69 9.02 -8.38 6.56
N VAL A 70 8.02 -9.00 7.19
CA VAL A 70 8.02 -10.45 7.47
C VAL A 70 8.13 -11.25 6.18
N TRP A 71 7.32 -10.91 5.17
CA TRP A 71 7.36 -11.59 3.87
C TRP A 71 8.73 -11.46 3.20
N MET A 72 9.37 -10.29 3.26
CA MET A 72 10.69 -10.08 2.67
C MET A 72 11.76 -10.95 3.33
N GLN A 73 11.71 -11.09 4.66
CA GLN A 73 12.64 -11.96 5.39
C GLN A 73 12.46 -13.43 5.01
N GLU A 74 11.22 -13.91 4.93
CA GLU A 74 10.90 -15.28 4.50
C GLU A 74 11.33 -15.52 3.05
N ASP A 75 11.09 -14.55 2.16
CA ASP A 75 11.47 -14.64 0.75
C ASP A 75 13.00 -14.69 0.58
N GLU A 76 13.74 -13.89 1.34
CA GLU A 76 15.20 -13.93 1.32
C GLU A 76 15.74 -15.27 1.83
N ALA A 77 15.20 -15.80 2.93
CA ALA A 77 15.56 -17.12 3.43
C ALA A 77 15.31 -18.21 2.38
N ARG A 78 14.14 -18.20 1.74
CA ARG A 78 13.78 -19.11 0.65
C ARG A 78 14.74 -18.99 -0.54
N LYS A 79 15.06 -17.77 -0.97
CA LYS A 79 16.03 -17.52 -2.06
C LYS A 79 17.39 -18.09 -1.72
N ASN A 80 17.86 -17.92 -0.48
CA ASN A 80 19.15 -18.44 -0.04
C ASN A 80 19.19 -19.97 0.00
N GLN A 81 18.12 -20.61 0.49
CA GLN A 81 17.96 -22.06 0.42
C GLN A 81 17.98 -22.58 -1.02
N ASN A 82 17.24 -21.93 -1.92
CA ASN A 82 17.19 -22.32 -3.34
C ASN A 82 18.55 -22.14 -4.03
N LYS A 83 19.29 -21.08 -3.70
CA LYS A 83 20.68 -20.90 -4.17
C LYS A 83 21.57 -22.04 -3.70
N ALA A 84 21.47 -22.45 -2.42
CA ALA A 84 22.26 -23.55 -1.89
C ALA A 84 21.93 -24.89 -2.58
N LYS A 85 20.65 -25.22 -2.73
CA LYS A 85 20.18 -26.41 -3.47
C LYS A 85 20.68 -26.40 -4.91
N THR A 86 20.56 -25.26 -5.60
CA THR A 86 21.05 -25.12 -6.98
C THR A 86 22.56 -25.34 -7.07
N LYS A 87 23.34 -24.84 -6.11
CA LYS A 87 24.79 -25.07 -6.08
C LYS A 87 25.12 -26.55 -5.89
N GLN A 88 24.48 -27.22 -4.93
CA GLN A 88 24.67 -28.65 -4.68
C GLN A 88 24.31 -29.48 -5.91
N TRP A 89 23.17 -29.18 -6.55
CA TRP A 89 22.75 -29.84 -7.78
C TRP A 89 23.77 -29.66 -8.90
N LYS A 90 24.30 -28.44 -9.11
CA LYS A 90 25.35 -28.20 -10.12
C LYS A 90 26.63 -28.99 -9.86
N VAL A 91 27.03 -29.15 -8.59
CA VAL A 91 28.20 -29.97 -8.23
C VAL A 91 27.92 -31.43 -8.54
N ALA A 92 26.78 -31.96 -8.10
CA ALA A 92 26.39 -33.35 -8.35
C ALA A 92 26.28 -33.67 -9.85
N VAL A 93 25.76 -32.74 -10.65
CA VAL A 93 25.70 -32.88 -12.12
C VAL A 93 27.10 -32.96 -12.71
N LYS A 94 28.02 -32.07 -12.33
CA LYS A 94 29.42 -32.11 -12.80
C LYS A 94 30.12 -33.41 -12.44
N GLU A 95 29.93 -33.91 -11.22
CA GLU A 95 30.49 -35.20 -10.80
C GLU A 95 29.92 -36.36 -11.59
N TRP A 96 28.60 -36.35 -11.86
CA TRP A 96 27.96 -37.35 -12.69
C TRP A 96 28.47 -37.31 -14.14
N GLU A 97 28.60 -36.11 -14.73
CA GLU A 97 29.17 -35.92 -16.07
C GLU A 97 30.62 -36.43 -16.15
N ALA A 98 31.46 -36.12 -15.15
CA ALA A 98 32.84 -36.59 -15.08
C ALA A 98 32.91 -38.12 -15.01
N LYS A 99 32.05 -38.75 -14.17
CA LYS A 99 31.94 -40.21 -14.10
C LYS A 99 31.51 -40.81 -15.44
N GLN A 100 30.53 -40.21 -16.11
CA GLN A 100 30.07 -40.65 -17.43
C GLN A 100 31.20 -40.60 -18.48
N VAL A 101 32.01 -39.54 -18.49
CA VAL A 101 33.16 -39.44 -19.40
C VAL A 101 34.19 -40.55 -19.13
N LEU A 102 34.56 -40.78 -17.88
CA LEU A 102 35.50 -41.85 -17.51
C LEU A 102 34.97 -43.24 -17.92
N THR A 103 33.70 -43.54 -17.62
CA THR A 103 33.10 -44.84 -17.99
C THR A 103 32.99 -45.06 -19.50
N LYS A 104 32.98 -43.99 -20.30
CA LYS A 104 33.02 -44.08 -21.77
C LYS A 104 34.45 -44.23 -22.32
N GLN A 105 35.46 -43.83 -21.57
CA GLN A 105 36.88 -43.99 -21.95
C GLN A 105 37.42 -45.39 -21.59
N GLU A 106 36.87 -46.03 -20.56
CA GLU A 106 37.25 -47.39 -20.15
C GLU A 106 36.54 -48.52 -20.95
N ARG A 107 35.68 -48.17 -21.92
CA ARG A 107 34.85 -49.09 -22.71
C ARG A 107 35.24 -49.07 -24.18
#